data_AF-X1PNM8-F1
#
_entry.id   AF-X1PNM8-F1
#
_cell.length_a   1.000
_cell.length_b   1.000
_cell.length_c   1.000
_cell.angle_alpha   90.00
_cell.angle_beta   90.00
_cell.angle_gamma   90.00
#
_symmetry.space_group_name_H-M   'P 1'
#
loop_
_entity.id
_entity.type
_entity.pdbx_description
1 polymer ?
#
loop_
_entity_poly.entity_id
_entity_poly.type
_entity_poly.pdbx_seq_one_letter_code
_entity_poly.pdbx_strand_id
1 'polypeptide(L)'
;FETLGITEMMEGIVDSITAADDETVHFNVASGKEFSLMVPSKLYTTPILPKARWEPLLAEYGDTIAEFMNEDIDDINGASQYTLCLIEPTRNVFERIDDWWGNDIYGQPAPKYVMVLKYETAVSQQGAFDDGTLDWCDGFLPGAYTYVMTRPDVECWDKMNPDGKIFTPAGSIFMVPNMQCTEHPELGEPWLRQAVAYAIDLDQITWVCQEGLVPPASASYIKPAGELGETYIDHDLIVETYGAEIIPYDPAKAVEILQEHCTGSVEEGWTWDGDPIGPWDINTVTNWIDV
;
A
#
# COMPACT_ATOMS: atom_id res chain seq x y z
N PHE A 1 18.30 10.40 -32.10
CA PHE A 1 17.45 9.75 -31.09
C PHE A 1 17.98 10.16 -29.74
N GLU A 2 17.16 10.80 -28.93
CA GLU A 2 17.52 11.19 -27.56
C GLU A 2 17.36 9.95 -26.67
N THR A 3 18.39 9.65 -25.87
CA THR A 3 18.32 8.61 -24.84
C THR A 3 17.57 9.19 -23.64
N LEU A 4 16.53 8.50 -23.21
CA LEU A 4 15.76 8.85 -22.01
C LEU A 4 16.35 8.18 -20.77
N GLY A 5 16.15 8.78 -19.61
CA GLY A 5 16.64 8.25 -18.34
C GLY A 5 16.02 6.90 -17.97
N ILE A 6 16.83 6.02 -17.35
CA ILE A 6 16.40 4.73 -16.83
C ILE A 6 16.26 4.88 -15.32
N THR A 7 15.13 4.44 -14.75
CA THR A 7 14.95 4.40 -13.30
C THR A 7 15.84 3.32 -12.68
N GLU A 8 16.31 3.49 -11.44
CA GLU A 8 17.14 2.51 -10.72
C GLU A 8 16.58 1.07 -10.79
N MET A 9 15.26 0.92 -10.64
CA MET A 9 14.58 -0.39 -10.70
C MET A 9 14.60 -1.06 -12.08
N MET A 10 14.93 -0.33 -13.14
CA MET A 10 15.07 -0.87 -14.51
C MET A 10 16.54 -1.14 -14.88
N GLU A 11 17.50 -0.75 -14.04
CA GLU A 11 18.91 -0.99 -14.30
C GLU A 11 19.19 -2.50 -14.42
N GLY A 12 19.96 -2.87 -15.45
CA GLY A 12 20.24 -4.28 -15.76
C GLY A 12 19.06 -5.06 -16.36
N ILE A 13 17.90 -4.42 -16.56
CA ILE A 13 16.75 -4.97 -17.28
C ILE A 13 16.56 -4.27 -18.62
N VAL A 14 16.69 -2.94 -18.63
CA VAL A 14 16.59 -2.11 -19.84
C VAL A 14 17.96 -1.52 -20.15
N ASP A 15 18.48 -1.78 -21.35
CA ASP A 15 19.78 -1.24 -21.80
C ASP A 15 19.67 0.23 -22.21
N SER A 16 18.54 0.61 -22.82
CA SER A 16 18.26 2.00 -23.21
C SER A 16 16.78 2.24 -23.47
N ILE A 17 16.36 3.48 -23.29
CA ILE A 17 15.06 3.98 -23.74
C ILE A 17 15.32 5.09 -24.76
N THR A 18 14.68 5.04 -25.91
CA THR A 18 14.90 6.02 -26.98
C THR A 18 13.58 6.51 -27.56
N ALA A 19 13.45 7.81 -27.75
CA ALA A 19 12.39 8.35 -28.61
C ALA A 19 12.74 7.99 -30.07
N ALA A 20 11.93 7.13 -30.69
CA ALA A 20 12.10 6.71 -32.07
C ALA A 20 11.56 7.79 -33.03
N ASP A 21 10.51 8.49 -32.63
CA ASP A 21 9.96 9.69 -33.25
C ASP A 21 9.20 10.51 -32.18
N ASP A 22 8.40 11.49 -32.61
CA ASP A 22 7.68 12.42 -31.72
C ASP A 22 6.59 11.73 -30.89
N GLU A 23 6.09 10.55 -31.30
CA GLU A 23 4.98 9.85 -30.65
C GLU A 23 5.32 8.40 -30.25
N THR A 24 6.54 7.94 -30.55
CA THR A 24 6.97 6.55 -30.34
C THR A 24 8.20 6.45 -29.44
N VAL A 25 8.08 5.69 -28.35
CA VAL A 25 9.19 5.37 -27.43
C VAL A 25 9.54 3.89 -27.52
N HIS A 26 10.83 3.58 -27.71
CA HIS A 26 11.36 2.22 -27.67
C HIS A 26 12.04 1.93 -26.34
N PHE A 27 11.69 0.79 -25.73
CA PHE A 27 12.38 0.21 -24.59
C PHE A 27 13.24 -0.95 -25.08
N ASN A 28 14.56 -0.79 -25.04
CA ASN A 28 15.52 -1.80 -25.48
C ASN A 28 15.89 -2.67 -24.26
N VAL A 29 15.24 -3.82 -24.15
CA VAL A 29 15.43 -4.75 -23.02
C VAL A 29 16.72 -5.55 -23.18
N ALA A 30 17.43 -5.73 -22.07
CA ALA A 30 18.65 -6.53 -22.02
C ALA A 30 18.39 -7.99 -22.40
N SER A 31 19.37 -8.62 -23.08
CA SER A 31 19.25 -10.01 -23.49
C SER A 31 19.08 -10.95 -22.29
N GLY A 32 18.12 -11.88 -22.37
CA GLY A 32 17.71 -12.76 -21.27
C GLY A 32 16.71 -12.13 -20.30
N LYS A 33 16.28 -10.88 -20.51
CA LYS A 33 15.27 -10.17 -19.70
C LYS A 33 13.98 -9.90 -20.46
N GLU A 34 13.78 -10.52 -21.62
CA GLU A 34 12.67 -10.25 -22.56
C GLU A 34 11.29 -10.46 -21.93
N PHE A 35 11.19 -11.32 -20.92
CA PHE A 35 9.94 -11.61 -20.19
C PHE A 35 9.85 -10.91 -18.83
N SER A 36 10.74 -9.95 -18.55
CA SER A 36 10.67 -9.17 -17.33
C SER A 36 9.39 -8.33 -17.29
N LEU A 37 8.59 -8.50 -16.24
CA LEU A 37 7.39 -7.69 -16.01
C LEU A 37 7.71 -6.25 -15.57
N MET A 38 8.99 -5.92 -15.37
CA MET A 38 9.40 -4.59 -14.94
C MET A 38 9.11 -3.51 -15.97
N VAL A 39 9.29 -3.80 -17.26
CA VAL A 39 8.94 -2.84 -18.32
C VAL A 39 7.44 -2.55 -18.35
N PRO A 40 6.54 -3.55 -18.51
CA PRO A 40 5.10 -3.27 -18.52
C PRO A 40 4.61 -2.66 -17.21
N SER A 41 5.16 -3.05 -16.05
CA SER A 41 4.84 -2.43 -14.75
C SER A 41 5.10 -0.92 -14.72
N LYS A 42 6.15 -0.47 -15.38
CA LYS A 42 6.55 0.94 -15.36
C LYS A 42 5.83 1.80 -16.39
N LEU A 43 5.33 1.22 -17.47
CA LEU A 43 4.56 1.96 -18.48
C LEU A 43 3.34 2.68 -17.89
N TYR A 44 2.71 2.12 -16.84
CA TYR A 44 1.55 2.74 -16.20
C TYR A 44 1.84 3.36 -14.82
N THR A 45 3.04 3.18 -14.25
CA THR A 45 3.40 3.73 -12.92
C THR A 45 4.39 4.89 -12.97
N THR A 46 5.11 5.08 -14.08
CA THR A 46 6.06 6.20 -14.21
C THR A 46 5.33 7.45 -14.71
N PRO A 47 5.28 8.55 -13.90
CA PRO A 47 4.69 9.80 -14.35
C PRO A 47 5.53 10.41 -15.48
N ILE A 48 4.85 10.98 -16.48
CA ILE A 48 5.49 11.71 -17.58
C ILE A 48 5.63 13.18 -17.18
N LEU A 49 6.85 13.70 -17.26
CA LEU A 49 7.19 15.04 -16.79
C LEU A 49 7.61 15.95 -17.97
N PRO A 50 7.14 17.22 -18.04
CA PRO A 50 7.53 18.14 -19.11
C PRO A 50 9.01 18.52 -19.03
N LYS A 51 9.82 18.07 -20.00
CA LYS A 51 11.27 18.33 -20.05
C LYS A 51 11.61 19.83 -19.86
N ALA A 52 10.87 20.73 -20.51
CA ALA A 52 11.12 22.17 -20.46
C ALA A 52 11.05 22.78 -19.04
N ARG A 53 10.27 22.18 -18.12
CA ARG A 53 10.20 22.60 -16.71
C ARG A 53 11.27 21.90 -15.87
N TRP A 54 11.42 20.60 -16.04
CA TRP A 54 12.22 19.78 -15.14
C TRP A 54 13.72 19.77 -15.46
N GLU A 55 14.13 19.96 -16.72
CA GLU A 55 15.56 19.98 -17.09
C GLU A 55 16.33 21.15 -16.42
N PRO A 56 15.82 22.40 -16.37
CA PRO A 56 16.46 23.47 -15.61
C PRO A 56 16.53 23.18 -14.10
N LEU A 57 15.46 22.63 -13.51
CA LEU A 57 15.42 22.28 -12.08
C LEU A 57 16.42 21.18 -11.74
N LEU A 58 16.56 20.17 -12.61
CA LEU A 58 17.58 19.13 -12.46
C LEU A 58 18.99 19.70 -12.57
N ALA A 59 19.23 20.69 -13.43
CA ALA A 59 20.52 21.36 -13.53
C ALA A 59 20.84 22.23 -12.29
N GLU A 60 19.81 22.80 -11.66
CA GLU A 60 19.95 23.63 -10.45
C GLU A 60 20.13 22.78 -9.18
N TYR A 61 19.28 21.77 -8.98
CA TYR A 61 19.25 20.96 -7.75
C TYR A 61 20.13 19.72 -7.82
N GLY A 62 20.38 19.15 -9.02
CA GLY A 62 21.14 17.91 -9.17
C GLY A 62 20.59 16.79 -8.28
N ASP A 63 21.47 16.20 -7.47
CA ASP A 63 21.14 15.10 -6.56
C ASP A 63 20.17 15.49 -5.43
N THR A 64 19.97 16.79 -5.16
CA THR A 64 19.01 17.28 -4.16
C THR A 64 17.67 17.67 -4.75
N ILE A 65 17.35 17.23 -5.98
CA ILE A 65 16.03 17.50 -6.60
C ILE A 65 14.85 17.08 -5.72
N ALA A 66 15.02 16.08 -4.85
CA ALA A 66 14.02 15.67 -3.87
C ALA A 66 13.66 16.74 -2.82
N GLU A 67 14.49 17.78 -2.65
CA GLU A 67 14.24 18.93 -1.77
C GLU A 67 13.37 20.01 -2.45
N PHE A 68 13.18 19.93 -3.78
CA PHE A 68 12.31 20.86 -4.50
C PHE A 68 10.84 20.53 -4.25
N MET A 69 10.17 21.37 -3.46
CA MET A 69 8.81 21.14 -2.99
C MET A 69 7.71 21.29 -4.05
N ASN A 70 8.00 21.96 -5.19
CA ASN A 70 7.04 22.18 -6.29
C ASN A 70 5.69 22.82 -5.83
N GLU A 71 5.75 23.83 -4.97
CA GLU A 71 4.57 24.45 -4.34
C GLU A 71 4.00 25.65 -5.10
N ASP A 72 4.71 26.18 -6.10
CA ASP A 72 4.19 27.27 -6.92
C ASP A 72 3.14 26.75 -7.90
N ILE A 73 1.87 27.03 -7.58
CA ILE A 73 0.70 26.51 -8.27
C ILE A 73 0.66 26.98 -9.74
N ASP A 74 1.03 28.23 -10.03
CA ASP A 74 0.98 28.80 -11.38
C ASP A 74 1.94 28.08 -12.35
N ASP A 75 2.89 27.40 -11.75
CA ASP A 75 4.05 26.81 -12.38
C ASP A 75 3.80 25.30 -12.64
N ILE A 76 2.89 24.65 -11.91
CA ILE A 76 2.51 23.24 -12.07
C ILE A 76 1.86 23.02 -13.44
N ASN A 77 2.48 22.18 -14.27
CA ASN A 77 2.09 21.95 -15.66
C ASN A 77 1.95 20.45 -16.03
N GLY A 78 1.34 19.66 -15.16
CA GLY A 78 1.10 18.24 -15.41
C GLY A 78 0.08 17.97 -16.54
N ALA A 79 0.05 16.73 -17.04
CA ALA A 79 -0.87 16.31 -18.11
C ALA A 79 -2.28 15.87 -17.61
N SER A 80 -2.58 16.09 -16.33
CA SER A 80 -3.81 15.66 -15.66
C SER A 80 -5.04 16.46 -16.10
N GLN A 81 -6.23 15.92 -15.84
CA GLN A 81 -7.53 16.57 -16.08
C GLN A 81 -7.89 17.63 -15.02
N TYR A 82 -7.08 17.76 -13.96
CA TYR A 82 -7.18 18.83 -12.96
C TYR A 82 -5.82 19.48 -12.70
N THR A 83 -5.83 20.76 -12.35
CA THR A 83 -4.68 21.47 -11.80
C THR A 83 -4.95 21.86 -10.34
N LEU A 84 -3.89 21.97 -9.54
CA LEU A 84 -3.99 22.47 -8.17
C LEU A 84 -4.38 23.95 -8.22
N CYS A 85 -5.25 24.42 -7.33
CA CYS A 85 -5.61 25.84 -7.21
C CYS A 85 -5.57 26.36 -5.77
N LEU A 86 -5.47 25.47 -4.78
CA LEU A 86 -5.28 25.82 -3.38
C LEU A 86 -4.47 24.76 -2.64
N ILE A 87 -3.47 25.20 -1.88
CA ILE A 87 -2.73 24.38 -0.91
C ILE A 87 -2.91 24.99 0.48
N GLU A 88 -3.50 24.24 1.39
CA GLU A 88 -3.67 24.62 2.80
C GLU A 88 -3.39 23.42 3.71
N PRO A 89 -3.04 23.63 4.99
CA PRO A 89 -2.72 22.53 5.91
C PRO A 89 -3.83 21.48 6.10
N THR A 90 -5.10 21.87 5.90
CA THR A 90 -6.27 21.02 6.11
C THR A 90 -7.01 20.66 4.82
N ARG A 91 -6.63 21.23 3.67
CA ARG A 91 -7.24 20.90 2.39
C ARG A 91 -6.36 21.28 1.20
N ASN A 92 -6.47 20.50 0.14
CA ASN A 92 -5.98 20.85 -1.18
C ASN A 92 -7.14 20.87 -2.16
N VAL A 93 -7.20 21.86 -3.04
CA VAL A 93 -8.28 22.00 -4.04
C VAL A 93 -7.70 21.93 -5.43
N PHE A 94 -8.33 21.10 -6.25
CA PHE A 94 -7.99 20.90 -7.64
C PHE A 94 -9.15 21.42 -8.50
N GLU A 95 -8.84 22.24 -9.50
CA GLU A 95 -9.80 22.74 -10.48
C GLU A 95 -9.66 21.97 -11.80
N ARG A 96 -10.80 21.59 -12.39
CA ARG A 96 -10.85 20.90 -13.68
C ARG A 96 -10.33 21.81 -14.79
N ILE A 97 -9.47 21.25 -15.64
CA ILE A 97 -8.99 21.88 -16.88
C ILE A 97 -10.04 21.63 -17.97
N ASP A 98 -10.83 22.67 -18.30
CA ASP A 98 -11.99 22.52 -19.19
C ASP A 98 -11.58 22.13 -20.62
N ASP A 99 -10.38 22.52 -21.07
CA ASP A 99 -9.77 22.19 -22.36
C ASP A 99 -8.72 21.07 -22.28
N TRP A 100 -8.83 20.17 -21.29
CA TRP A 100 -7.95 19.01 -21.15
C TRP A 100 -7.88 18.18 -22.44
N TRP A 101 -6.64 17.86 -22.86
CA TRP A 101 -6.36 17.13 -24.11
C TRP A 101 -7.07 15.77 -24.22
N GLY A 102 -7.35 15.12 -23.09
CA GLY A 102 -7.98 13.80 -23.04
C GLY A 102 -9.50 13.81 -23.17
N ASN A 103 -10.16 14.99 -23.22
CA ASN A 103 -11.62 15.09 -23.24
C ASN A 103 -12.26 14.34 -24.44
N ASP A 104 -11.63 14.39 -25.61
CA ASP A 104 -12.16 13.73 -26.82
C ASP A 104 -11.99 12.19 -26.78
N ILE A 105 -11.13 11.68 -25.89
CA ILE A 105 -10.81 10.26 -25.75
C ILE A 105 -11.60 9.64 -24.59
N TYR A 106 -11.61 10.31 -23.44
CA TYR A 106 -12.12 9.77 -22.17
C TYR A 106 -13.41 10.46 -21.69
N GLY A 107 -13.79 11.58 -22.30
CA GLY A 107 -14.82 12.48 -21.80
C GLY A 107 -14.29 13.44 -20.74
N GLN A 108 -15.04 14.54 -20.52
CA GLN A 108 -14.71 15.53 -19.50
C GLN A 108 -15.22 15.05 -18.13
N PRO A 109 -14.38 15.09 -17.06
CA PRO A 109 -14.83 14.70 -15.74
C PRO A 109 -15.91 15.67 -15.23
N ALA A 110 -16.95 15.14 -14.58
CA ALA A 110 -18.10 15.95 -14.18
C ALA A 110 -17.80 17.02 -13.11
N PRO A 111 -17.03 16.74 -12.04
CA PRO A 111 -16.74 17.75 -11.02
C PRO A 111 -15.89 18.90 -11.57
N LYS A 112 -16.29 20.15 -11.26
CA LYS A 112 -15.45 21.33 -11.56
C LYS A 112 -14.31 21.47 -10.54
N TYR A 113 -14.54 21.05 -9.30
CA TYR A 113 -13.54 21.04 -8.24
C TYR A 113 -13.49 19.68 -7.57
N VAL A 114 -12.28 19.23 -7.23
CA VAL A 114 -12.04 18.09 -6.34
C VAL A 114 -11.28 18.62 -5.14
N MET A 115 -11.80 18.40 -3.95
CA MET A 115 -11.19 18.84 -2.70
C MET A 115 -10.74 17.62 -1.90
N VAL A 116 -9.45 17.59 -1.58
CA VAL A 116 -8.89 16.58 -0.67
C VAL A 116 -8.84 17.21 0.71
N LEU A 117 -9.72 16.76 1.60
CA LEU A 117 -9.80 17.23 2.99
C LEU A 117 -8.94 16.36 3.90
N LYS A 118 -8.18 16.99 4.79
CA LYS A 118 -7.35 16.29 5.78
C LYS A 118 -8.06 16.28 7.13
N TYR A 119 -8.27 15.07 7.64
CA TYR A 119 -8.82 14.82 8.97
C TYR A 119 -7.77 14.15 9.86
N GLU A 120 -7.78 14.51 11.14
CA GLU A 120 -6.82 13.97 12.11
C GLU A 120 -7.21 12.57 12.60
N THR A 121 -8.51 12.27 12.61
CA THR A 121 -9.04 11.00 13.11
C THR A 121 -10.14 10.45 12.21
N ALA A 122 -10.26 9.12 12.15
CA ALA A 122 -11.34 8.41 11.46
C ALA A 122 -12.74 8.86 11.92
N VAL A 123 -12.91 9.18 13.20
CA VAL A 123 -14.19 9.68 13.75
C VAL A 123 -14.54 11.06 13.20
N SER A 124 -13.57 11.95 13.07
CA SER A 124 -13.81 13.29 12.48
C SER A 124 -14.12 13.22 10.99
N GLN A 125 -13.50 12.29 10.27
CA GLN A 125 -13.81 12.01 8.87
C GLN A 125 -15.21 11.43 8.71
N GLN A 126 -15.60 10.46 9.53
CA GLN A 126 -16.96 9.88 9.51
C GLN A 126 -18.02 10.95 9.82
N GLY A 127 -17.78 11.85 10.77
CA GLY A 127 -18.69 12.96 11.07
C GLY A 127 -18.88 13.92 9.89
N ALA A 128 -17.83 14.20 9.12
CA ALA A 128 -17.91 15.01 7.90
C ALA A 128 -18.58 14.25 6.74
N PHE A 129 -18.54 12.93 6.73
CA PHE A 129 -19.32 12.12 5.81
C PHE A 129 -20.80 12.13 6.19
N ASP A 130 -21.10 12.04 7.50
CA ASP A 130 -22.47 12.07 8.03
C ASP A 130 -23.22 13.38 7.75
N ASP A 131 -22.52 14.52 7.78
CA ASP A 131 -23.11 15.85 7.55
C ASP A 131 -23.12 16.28 6.06
N GLY A 132 -22.57 15.44 5.18
CA GLY A 132 -22.50 15.69 3.73
C GLY A 132 -21.39 16.66 3.32
N THR A 133 -20.41 16.95 4.18
CA THR A 133 -19.20 17.70 3.82
C THR A 133 -18.27 16.87 2.93
N LEU A 134 -18.22 15.55 3.14
CA LEU A 134 -17.51 14.59 2.29
C LEU A 134 -18.49 13.84 1.38
N ASP A 135 -18.19 13.80 0.08
CA ASP A 135 -18.93 12.99 -0.88
C ASP A 135 -18.31 11.59 -1.07
N TRP A 136 -16.99 11.47 -0.87
CA TRP A 136 -16.21 10.23 -1.04
C TRP A 136 -15.23 10.07 0.13
N CYS A 137 -15.37 8.96 0.87
CA CYS A 137 -14.49 8.57 1.95
C CYS A 137 -13.66 7.33 1.56
N ASP A 138 -12.33 7.45 1.56
CA ASP A 138 -11.37 6.35 1.36
C ASP A 138 -10.62 5.98 2.67
N GLY A 139 -11.01 6.60 3.79
CA GLY A 139 -10.46 6.29 5.11
C GLY A 139 -11.26 5.19 5.83
N PHE A 140 -10.63 4.57 6.83
CA PHE A 140 -11.32 3.64 7.72
C PHE A 140 -12.51 4.33 8.41
N LEU A 141 -13.68 3.69 8.35
CA LEU A 141 -14.87 4.10 9.09
C LEU A 141 -15.08 3.10 10.25
N PRO A 142 -15.04 3.55 11.51
CA PRO A 142 -15.40 2.71 12.64
C PRO A 142 -16.81 2.15 12.47
N GLY A 143 -16.96 0.83 12.57
CA GLY A 143 -18.27 0.23 12.34
C GLY A 143 -18.67 0.22 10.85
N ALA A 144 -17.72 0.26 9.90
CA ALA A 144 -17.99 0.42 8.46
C ALA A 144 -19.07 -0.51 7.91
N TYR A 145 -19.09 -1.80 8.30
CA TYR A 145 -20.12 -2.72 7.82
C TYR A 145 -21.50 -2.27 8.31
N THR A 146 -21.63 -2.09 9.62
CA THR A 146 -22.88 -1.63 10.24
C THR A 146 -23.31 -0.26 9.71
N TYR A 147 -22.35 0.65 9.52
CA TYR A 147 -22.57 2.02 9.06
C TYR A 147 -23.19 2.04 7.66
N VAL A 148 -22.56 1.36 6.69
CA VAL A 148 -23.05 1.30 5.31
C VAL A 148 -24.40 0.59 5.22
N MET A 149 -24.61 -0.49 5.98
CA MET A 149 -25.85 -1.27 5.91
C MET A 149 -27.05 -0.59 6.58
N THR A 150 -26.82 0.37 7.48
CA THR A 150 -27.89 1.12 8.16
C THR A 150 -28.14 2.51 7.58
N ARG A 151 -27.29 2.99 6.67
CA ARG A 151 -27.41 4.28 5.98
C ARG A 151 -27.83 4.07 4.52
N PRO A 152 -29.11 4.27 4.16
CA PRO A 152 -29.59 4.06 2.79
C PRO A 152 -29.03 5.08 1.79
N ASP A 153 -28.45 6.17 2.29
CA ASP A 153 -27.85 7.27 1.52
C ASP A 153 -26.33 7.11 1.28
N VAL A 154 -25.70 6.11 1.91
CA VAL A 154 -24.27 5.83 1.77
C VAL A 154 -24.07 4.64 0.85
N GLU A 155 -23.28 4.75 -0.22
CA GLU A 155 -22.94 3.63 -1.10
C GLU A 155 -21.55 3.02 -0.82
N CYS A 156 -21.36 1.76 -1.21
CA CYS A 156 -20.05 1.10 -1.22
C CYS A 156 -19.92 0.20 -2.46
N TRP A 157 -18.80 -0.53 -2.56
CA TRP A 157 -18.48 -1.34 -3.75
C TRP A 157 -19.52 -2.45 -4.03
N ASP A 158 -19.83 -3.28 -3.03
CA ASP A 158 -20.76 -4.42 -3.21
C ASP A 158 -21.59 -4.67 -1.95
N LYS A 159 -22.59 -3.82 -1.70
CA LYS A 159 -23.53 -3.97 -0.57
C LYS A 159 -24.30 -5.30 -0.56
N MET A 160 -24.43 -5.95 -1.72
CA MET A 160 -25.22 -7.17 -1.87
C MET A 160 -24.39 -8.44 -1.74
N ASN A 161 -23.10 -8.31 -1.40
CA ASN A 161 -22.21 -9.44 -1.22
C ASN A 161 -22.73 -10.38 -0.11
N PRO A 162 -22.98 -11.67 -0.41
CA PRO A 162 -23.57 -12.60 0.55
C PRO A 162 -22.65 -12.95 1.73
N ASP A 163 -21.34 -12.76 1.57
CA ASP A 163 -20.32 -13.05 2.59
C ASP A 163 -19.97 -11.82 3.44
N GLY A 164 -20.70 -10.71 3.25
CA GLY A 164 -20.49 -9.45 3.97
C GLY A 164 -19.22 -8.69 3.56
N LYS A 165 -18.52 -9.13 2.51
CA LYS A 165 -17.28 -8.51 1.99
C LYS A 165 -17.63 -7.34 1.06
N ILE A 166 -18.17 -6.27 1.64
CA ILE A 166 -18.76 -5.15 0.89
C ILE A 166 -17.74 -4.17 0.27
N PHE A 167 -16.44 -4.35 0.59
CA PHE A 167 -15.33 -3.58 0.05
C PHE A 167 -14.32 -4.48 -0.67
N THR A 168 -13.63 -3.93 -1.67
CA THR A 168 -12.53 -4.64 -2.33
C THR A 168 -11.28 -4.65 -1.46
N PRO A 169 -10.62 -5.80 -1.26
CA PRO A 169 -9.33 -5.83 -0.58
C PRO A 169 -8.27 -5.08 -1.41
N ALA A 170 -7.62 -4.06 -0.83
CA ALA A 170 -6.57 -3.29 -1.49
C ALA A 170 -5.25 -4.07 -1.59
N GLY A 171 -4.88 -4.78 -0.53
CA GLY A 171 -3.64 -5.56 -0.46
C GLY A 171 -3.50 -6.25 0.90
N SER A 172 -2.36 -6.90 1.11
CA SER A 172 -2.02 -7.55 2.38
C SER A 172 -1.32 -6.56 3.31
N ILE A 173 -1.70 -6.58 4.59
CA ILE A 173 -1.03 -5.85 5.66
C ILE A 173 -0.04 -6.80 6.34
N PHE A 174 1.17 -6.31 6.61
CA PHE A 174 2.23 -7.11 7.19
C PHE A 174 2.80 -6.44 8.44
N MET A 175 3.04 -7.25 9.48
CA MET A 175 3.96 -6.88 10.53
C MET A 175 5.38 -7.14 10.02
N VAL A 176 6.16 -6.07 9.86
CA VAL A 176 7.52 -6.14 9.31
C VAL A 176 8.54 -6.01 10.44
N PRO A 177 9.21 -7.11 10.87
CA PRO A 177 10.23 -7.03 11.89
C PRO A 177 11.49 -6.32 11.37
N ASN A 178 12.18 -5.58 12.24
CA ASN A 178 13.46 -4.98 11.90
C ASN A 178 14.59 -6.02 11.91
N MET A 179 14.70 -6.80 10.83
CA MET A 179 15.66 -7.90 10.70
C MET A 179 17.13 -7.46 10.62
N GLN A 180 17.39 -6.15 10.49
CA GLN A 180 18.75 -5.59 10.43
C GLN A 180 19.13 -4.85 11.71
N CYS A 181 18.29 -4.91 12.75
CA CYS A 181 18.56 -4.26 14.02
C CYS A 181 19.81 -4.85 14.67
N THR A 182 20.77 -4.00 15.01
CA THR A 182 21.95 -4.43 15.78
C THR A 182 21.71 -4.45 17.28
N GLU A 183 20.69 -3.72 17.76
CA GLU A 183 20.30 -3.67 19.18
C GLU A 183 19.38 -4.84 19.56
N HIS A 184 18.64 -5.37 18.58
CA HIS A 184 17.72 -6.50 18.70
C HIS A 184 17.99 -7.55 17.61
N PRO A 185 19.15 -8.22 17.64
CA PRO A 185 19.53 -9.20 16.62
C PRO A 185 18.55 -10.38 16.53
N GLU A 186 17.84 -10.70 17.61
CA GLU A 186 16.83 -11.76 17.65
C GLU A 186 15.69 -11.53 16.64
N LEU A 187 15.37 -10.28 16.28
CA LEU A 187 14.35 -9.96 15.26
C LEU A 187 14.76 -10.46 13.86
N GLY A 188 16.05 -10.67 13.63
CA GLY A 188 16.61 -11.27 12.42
C GLY A 188 16.42 -12.79 12.36
N GLU A 189 16.08 -13.45 13.46
CA GLU A 189 16.01 -14.91 13.54
C GLU A 189 14.70 -15.48 12.94
N PRO A 190 14.77 -16.48 12.04
CA PRO A 190 13.57 -17.09 11.46
C PRO A 190 12.66 -17.75 12.48
N TRP A 191 13.21 -18.39 13.52
CA TRP A 191 12.44 -19.07 14.56
C TRP A 191 11.57 -18.08 15.33
N LEU A 192 12.08 -16.87 15.62
CA LEU A 192 11.31 -15.87 16.35
C LEU A 192 10.14 -15.37 15.50
N ARG A 193 10.37 -15.12 14.21
CA ARG A 193 9.30 -14.71 13.28
C ARG A 193 8.23 -15.79 13.15
N GLN A 194 8.61 -17.07 13.14
CA GLN A 194 7.66 -18.17 13.14
C GLN A 194 6.87 -18.24 14.44
N ALA A 195 7.53 -18.12 15.60
CA ALA A 195 6.85 -18.09 16.90
C ALA A 195 5.84 -16.95 16.97
N VAL A 196 6.22 -15.74 16.52
CA VAL A 196 5.30 -14.59 16.48
C VAL A 196 4.14 -14.83 15.50
N ALA A 197 4.37 -15.44 14.34
CA ALA A 197 3.31 -15.75 13.38
C ALA A 197 2.24 -16.70 13.99
N TYR A 198 2.65 -17.72 14.74
CA TYR A 198 1.72 -18.59 15.47
C TYR A 198 1.04 -17.90 16.66
N ALA A 199 1.64 -16.85 17.22
CA ALA A 199 1.07 -16.09 18.34
C ALA A 199 0.03 -15.04 17.91
N ILE A 200 -0.13 -14.77 16.61
CA ILE A 200 -1.07 -13.77 16.10
C ILE A 200 -2.45 -14.41 15.84
N ASP A 201 -3.49 -13.86 16.46
CA ASP A 201 -4.89 -14.24 16.22
C ASP A 201 -5.48 -13.40 15.08
N LEU A 202 -5.32 -13.87 13.84
CA LEU A 202 -5.83 -13.17 12.65
C LEU A 202 -7.37 -13.08 12.63
N ASP A 203 -8.06 -14.07 13.19
CA ASP A 203 -9.52 -14.06 13.26
C ASP A 203 -9.99 -13.00 14.24
N GLN A 204 -9.35 -12.89 15.41
CA GLN A 204 -9.65 -11.83 16.37
C GLN A 204 -9.40 -10.44 15.77
N ILE A 205 -8.27 -10.23 15.09
CA ILE A 205 -7.97 -8.95 14.42
C ILE A 205 -9.05 -8.62 13.39
N THR A 206 -9.37 -9.59 12.53
CA THR A 206 -10.34 -9.44 11.45
C THR A 206 -11.73 -9.10 11.99
N TRP A 207 -12.18 -9.76 13.05
CA TRP A 207 -13.52 -9.53 13.61
C TRP A 207 -13.61 -8.27 14.47
N VAL A 208 -12.62 -8.03 15.33
CA VAL A 208 -12.65 -6.92 16.29
C VAL A 208 -12.34 -5.59 15.60
N CYS A 209 -11.31 -5.54 14.74
CA CYS A 209 -10.86 -4.29 14.13
C CYS A 209 -11.60 -3.99 12.82
N GLN A 210 -11.98 -5.01 12.05
CA GLN A 210 -12.46 -4.86 10.68
C GLN A 210 -13.89 -5.41 10.47
N GLU A 211 -14.63 -5.77 11.53
CA GLU A 211 -16.00 -6.34 11.45
C GLU A 211 -16.12 -7.56 10.51
N GLY A 212 -15.03 -8.29 10.27
CA GLY A 212 -15.02 -9.37 9.30
C GLY A 212 -15.13 -8.90 7.85
N LEU A 213 -14.81 -7.64 7.51
CA LEU A 213 -14.86 -7.12 6.14
C LEU A 213 -13.75 -7.66 5.24
N VAL A 214 -12.63 -8.07 5.83
CA VAL A 214 -11.47 -8.58 5.11
C VAL A 214 -11.31 -10.08 5.31
N PRO A 215 -10.79 -10.83 4.32
CA PRO A 215 -10.33 -12.20 4.55
C PRO A 215 -8.95 -12.19 5.23
N PRO A 216 -8.57 -13.26 5.96
CA PRO A 216 -7.20 -13.40 6.48
C PRO A 216 -6.17 -13.44 5.35
N ALA A 217 -4.97 -12.96 5.63
CA ALA A 217 -3.87 -12.98 4.67
C ALA A 217 -3.34 -14.40 4.42
N SER A 218 -2.91 -14.69 3.19
CA SER A 218 -2.22 -15.95 2.85
C SER A 218 -0.76 -15.91 3.30
N ALA A 219 -0.24 -17.06 3.75
CA ALA A 219 1.18 -17.25 4.05
C ALA A 219 2.10 -17.09 2.82
N SER A 220 1.53 -17.10 1.61
CA SER A 220 2.26 -16.92 0.34
C SER A 220 2.63 -15.46 0.02
N TYR A 221 2.13 -14.48 0.78
CA TYR A 221 2.18 -13.04 0.46
C TYR A 221 1.40 -12.63 -0.79
N ILE A 222 0.69 -13.56 -1.43
CA ILE A 222 -0.17 -13.28 -2.58
C ILE A 222 -1.58 -13.01 -2.06
N LYS A 223 -2.24 -11.99 -2.61
CA LYS A 223 -3.64 -11.70 -2.33
C LYS A 223 -4.47 -12.93 -2.71
N PRO A 224 -5.16 -13.59 -1.76
CA PRO A 224 -5.86 -14.83 -2.03
C PRO A 224 -7.11 -14.65 -2.90
N ALA A 225 -7.73 -13.46 -2.84
CA ALA A 225 -8.92 -13.16 -3.64
C ALA A 225 -8.54 -12.77 -5.08
N GLY A 226 -9.13 -13.48 -6.05
CA GLY A 226 -9.03 -13.22 -7.49
C GLY A 226 -8.03 -14.13 -8.22
N GLU A 227 -7.91 -13.92 -9.53
CA GLU A 227 -7.17 -14.79 -10.47
C GLU A 227 -5.71 -15.05 -10.05
N LEU A 228 -5.01 -14.05 -9.50
CA LEU A 228 -3.63 -14.22 -9.06
C LEU A 228 -3.51 -15.19 -7.88
N GLY A 229 -4.44 -15.11 -6.92
CA GLY A 229 -4.49 -16.03 -5.79
C GLY A 229 -4.73 -17.45 -6.27
N GLU A 230 -5.76 -17.64 -7.11
CA GLU A 230 -6.13 -18.95 -7.69
C GLU A 230 -5.01 -19.58 -8.53
N THR A 231 -4.20 -18.75 -9.20
CA THR A 231 -3.18 -19.24 -10.13
C THR A 231 -1.84 -19.52 -9.45
N TYR A 232 -1.44 -18.67 -8.49
CA TYR A 232 -0.06 -18.64 -7.99
C TYR A 232 0.09 -19.05 -6.53
N ILE A 233 -1.00 -19.24 -5.79
CA ILE A 233 -0.92 -19.77 -4.43
C ILE A 233 -0.89 -21.30 -4.48
N ASP A 234 0.21 -21.88 -3.99
CA ASP A 234 0.30 -23.31 -3.72
C ASP A 234 -0.40 -23.60 -2.38
N HIS A 235 -1.73 -23.79 -2.45
CA HIS A 235 -2.55 -24.07 -1.28
C HIS A 235 -2.19 -25.41 -0.61
N ASP A 236 -1.79 -26.41 -1.41
CA ASP A 236 -1.39 -27.72 -0.90
C ASP A 236 -0.13 -27.61 -0.04
N LEU A 237 0.87 -26.81 -0.49
CA LEU A 237 2.07 -26.54 0.29
C LEU A 237 1.77 -25.81 1.62
N ILE A 238 0.83 -24.85 1.62
CA ILE A 238 0.43 -24.15 2.85
C ILE A 238 -0.20 -25.14 3.84
N VAL A 239 -1.13 -25.97 3.36
CA VAL A 239 -1.78 -27.00 4.20
C VAL A 239 -0.78 -28.05 4.68
N GLU A 240 0.15 -28.49 3.84
CA GLU A 240 1.22 -29.42 4.24
C GLU A 240 2.13 -28.82 5.32
N THR A 241 2.45 -27.53 5.19
CA THR A 241 3.36 -26.83 6.10
C THR A 241 2.73 -26.52 7.45
N TYR A 242 1.50 -26.00 7.45
CA TYR A 242 0.87 -25.44 8.64
C TYR A 242 -0.29 -26.30 9.18
N GLY A 243 -0.72 -27.33 8.43
CA GLY A 243 -1.91 -28.12 8.77
C GLY A 243 -3.23 -27.37 8.58
N ALA A 244 -3.20 -26.19 7.97
CA ALA A 244 -4.35 -25.30 7.77
C ALA A 244 -4.15 -24.41 6.52
N GLU A 245 -5.22 -23.77 6.06
CA GLU A 245 -5.21 -22.89 4.86
C GLU A 245 -4.48 -21.54 5.08
N ILE A 246 -4.22 -21.20 6.33
CA ILE A 246 -3.43 -20.05 6.80
C ILE A 246 -2.54 -20.51 7.95
N ILE A 247 -1.59 -19.66 8.39
CA ILE A 247 -0.84 -19.91 9.62
C ILE A 247 -1.85 -19.87 10.78
N PRO A 248 -2.05 -20.98 11.53
CA PRO A 248 -3.04 -21.01 12.59
C PRO A 248 -2.57 -20.19 13.80
N TYR A 249 -3.53 -19.61 14.51
CA TYR A 249 -3.27 -19.10 15.85
C TYR A 249 -3.06 -20.27 16.81
N ASP A 250 -1.80 -20.48 17.21
CA ASP A 250 -1.37 -21.53 18.13
C ASP A 250 -0.29 -21.00 19.10
N PRO A 251 -0.69 -20.34 20.20
CA PRO A 251 0.24 -19.88 21.23
C PRO A 251 1.07 -21.00 21.85
N ALA A 252 0.55 -22.23 21.90
CA ALA A 252 1.30 -23.35 22.45
C ALA A 252 2.46 -23.71 21.53
N LYS A 253 2.24 -23.71 20.21
CA LYS A 253 3.32 -23.89 19.23
C LYS A 253 4.32 -22.73 19.26
N ALA A 254 3.86 -21.49 19.43
CA ALA A 254 4.75 -20.35 19.60
C ALA A 254 5.68 -20.53 20.82
N VAL A 255 5.12 -20.96 21.96
CA VAL A 255 5.90 -21.25 23.18
C VAL A 255 6.85 -22.43 22.99
N GLU A 256 6.43 -23.49 22.30
CA GLU A 256 7.29 -24.63 21.95
C GLU A 256 8.53 -24.17 21.18
N ILE A 257 8.35 -23.33 20.15
CA ILE A 257 9.46 -22.76 19.36
C ILE A 257 10.38 -21.92 20.27
N LEU A 258 9.83 -21.09 21.15
CA LEU A 258 10.65 -20.32 22.10
C LEU A 258 11.43 -21.24 23.05
N GLN A 259 10.87 -22.35 23.52
CA GLN A 259 11.56 -23.30 24.40
C GLN A 259 12.72 -24.05 23.72
N GLU A 260 12.66 -24.22 22.40
CA GLU A 260 13.73 -24.84 21.62
C GLU A 260 14.96 -23.93 21.44
N HIS A 261 14.74 -22.62 21.45
CA HIS A 261 15.76 -21.62 21.10
C HIS A 261 16.20 -20.73 22.28
N CYS A 262 15.35 -20.55 23.28
CA CYS A 262 15.53 -19.61 24.37
C CYS A 262 15.56 -20.31 25.74
N THR A 263 16.07 -19.61 26.75
CA THR A 263 15.89 -19.97 28.16
C THR A 263 14.86 -19.04 28.80
N GLY A 264 13.91 -19.59 29.56
CA GLY A 264 12.91 -18.80 30.27
C GLY A 264 11.50 -19.40 30.22
N SER A 265 10.51 -18.56 30.44
CA SER A 265 9.09 -18.92 30.36
C SER A 265 8.23 -17.71 29.98
N VAL A 266 6.93 -17.96 29.77
CA VAL A 266 5.95 -16.88 29.54
C VAL A 266 5.87 -15.94 30.75
N GLU A 267 5.97 -16.47 31.97
CA GLU A 267 5.86 -15.70 33.21
C GLU A 267 7.14 -14.95 33.57
N GLU A 268 8.31 -15.55 33.31
CA GLU A 268 9.62 -15.00 33.69
C GLU A 268 10.26 -14.14 32.59
N GLY A 269 9.77 -14.28 31.36
CA GLY A 269 10.40 -13.74 30.15
C GLY A 269 11.38 -14.73 29.53
N TRP A 270 11.69 -14.50 28.26
CA TRP A 270 12.60 -15.33 27.47
C TRP A 270 13.94 -14.62 27.29
N THR A 271 15.02 -15.42 27.22
CA THR A 271 16.37 -14.96 26.92
C THR A 271 16.99 -15.79 25.81
N TRP A 272 17.74 -15.16 24.91
CA TRP A 272 18.48 -15.79 23.83
C TRP A 272 19.91 -15.24 23.83
N ASP A 273 20.90 -16.12 23.80
CA ASP A 273 22.32 -15.79 23.93
C ASP A 273 22.68 -14.93 25.18
N GLY A 274 21.85 -15.01 26.22
CA GLY A 274 22.02 -14.27 27.47
C GLY A 274 21.34 -12.90 27.51
N ASP A 275 20.76 -12.46 26.39
CA ASP A 275 20.03 -11.20 26.26
C ASP A 275 18.50 -11.44 26.30
N PRO A 276 17.71 -10.49 26.83
CA PRO A 276 16.26 -10.62 26.88
C PRO A 276 15.63 -10.54 25.48
N ILE A 277 14.59 -11.34 25.27
CA ILE A 277 13.72 -11.25 24.10
C ILE A 277 12.70 -10.13 24.36
N GLY A 278 12.99 -8.96 23.80
CA GLY A 278 12.22 -7.73 24.05
C GLY A 278 12.66 -6.95 25.30
N PRO A 279 11.94 -5.88 25.66
CA PRO A 279 10.70 -5.40 25.04
C PRO A 279 10.92 -4.82 23.64
N TRP A 280 9.85 -4.81 22.84
CA TRP A 280 9.81 -4.14 21.54
C TRP A 280 8.56 -3.27 21.43
N ASP A 281 8.62 -2.31 20.52
CA ASP A 281 7.45 -1.52 20.12
C ASP A 281 6.90 -2.04 18.79
N ILE A 282 5.59 -2.27 18.74
CA ILE A 282 4.86 -2.35 17.47
C ILE A 282 4.27 -0.97 17.19
N ASN A 283 4.56 -0.42 16.01
CA ASN A 283 4.19 0.95 15.67
C ASN A 283 3.32 0.97 14.42
N THR A 284 2.27 1.78 14.47
CA THR A 284 1.40 2.12 13.34
C THR A 284 1.27 3.64 13.23
N VAL A 285 0.61 4.13 12.18
CA VAL A 285 0.35 5.56 12.03
C VAL A 285 -0.59 6.02 13.14
N THR A 286 -0.26 7.12 13.81
CA THR A 286 -1.12 7.68 14.86
C THR A 286 -2.54 7.92 14.31
N ASN A 287 -3.55 7.50 15.08
CA ASN A 287 -4.98 7.58 14.77
C ASN A 287 -5.50 6.62 13.68
N TRP A 288 -4.68 5.70 13.16
CA TRP A 288 -5.19 4.54 12.44
C TRP A 288 -5.58 3.50 13.47
N ILE A 289 -6.86 3.50 13.85
CA ILE A 289 -7.36 2.76 15.01
C ILE A 289 -7.65 1.28 14.72
N ASP A 290 -7.50 0.87 13.47
CA ASP A 290 -7.83 -0.45 12.95
C ASP A 290 -6.59 -1.34 12.72
N VAL A 291 -5.39 -0.80 12.98
CA VAL A 291 -4.06 -1.43 12.79
C VAL A 291 -3.25 -1.49 14.07
#